data_AF-C0EZ79-F1
#
_entry.id   AF-C0EZ79-F1
#
_cell.length_a   1.000
_cell.length_b   1.000
_cell.length_c   1.000
_cell.angle_alpha   90.00
_cell.angle_beta   90.00
_cell.angle_gamma   90.00
#
_symmetry.space_group_name_H-M   'P 1'
#
loop_
_entity.id
_entity.type
_entity.pdbx_description
1 polymer ?
#
loop_
_entity_poly.entity_id
_entity_poly.type
_entity_poly.pdbx_seq_one_letter_code
_entity_poly.pdbx_strand_id
1 'polypeptide(L)'
;MKKQENNQDMESTKKSFLSMGFSLALVICVLLFIFGFKHFLKGREYQGNAVQKEAESSTQDIHKEYLDTDKTFQSGYIMIKDVPEKGIYTSKLPGEKKKKGAVSLKNGQILWASKKGSYEGKTYYHLRNGMYLKASENYTEELTSYEKLGGYVAITYISSTGVRLRAWADFSADNVVKSVYVGDKVPIKGKVTLKNGDSAYITEEGLYLTTDIQYLNDYTTE
;
A
#
# COMPACT_ATOMS: atom_id res chain seq x y z
N MET A 1 10.85 -75.16 47.93
CA MET A 1 10.71 -73.89 47.18
C MET A 1 9.47 -73.98 46.29
N LYS A 2 8.40 -73.23 46.60
CA LYS A 2 7.25 -72.88 45.73
C LYS A 2 6.16 -72.22 46.58
N LYS A 3 6.33 -70.94 46.94
CA LYS A 3 5.23 -70.12 47.51
C LYS A 3 5.46 -68.60 47.45
N GLN A 4 6.25 -68.13 46.49
CA GLN A 4 6.55 -66.69 46.36
C GLN A 4 6.12 -66.05 45.04
N GLU A 5 5.89 -66.81 43.96
CA GLU A 5 5.53 -66.21 42.66
C GLU A 5 4.09 -65.70 42.58
N ASN A 6 3.13 -66.26 43.33
CA ASN A 6 1.70 -65.96 43.10
C ASN A 6 1.21 -64.65 43.74
N ASN A 7 1.99 -64.01 44.62
CA ASN A 7 1.57 -62.77 45.31
C ASN A 7 2.08 -61.49 44.65
N GLN A 8 3.17 -61.55 43.86
CA GLN A 8 3.71 -60.36 43.18
C GLN A 8 2.87 -59.96 41.96
N ASP A 9 2.32 -60.92 41.22
CA ASP A 9 1.49 -60.63 40.05
C ASP A 9 0.17 -59.95 40.42
N MET A 10 -0.45 -60.34 41.53
CA MET A 10 -1.75 -59.79 41.96
C MET A 10 -1.66 -58.34 42.47
N GLU A 11 -0.50 -57.94 43.00
CA GLU A 11 -0.25 -56.56 43.46
C GLU A 11 0.09 -55.61 42.30
N SER A 12 0.79 -56.13 41.30
CA SER A 12 1.09 -55.45 40.03
C SER A 12 -0.19 -55.11 39.25
N THR A 13 -1.12 -56.05 39.12
CA THR A 13 -2.38 -55.81 38.41
C THR A 13 -3.23 -54.74 39.09
N LYS A 14 -3.32 -54.75 40.44
CA LYS A 14 -4.09 -53.74 41.20
C LYS A 14 -3.54 -52.32 41.03
N LYS A 15 -2.21 -52.14 41.00
CA LYS A 15 -1.57 -50.83 40.78
C LYS A 15 -1.79 -50.32 39.35
N SER A 16 -1.79 -51.21 38.35
CA SER A 16 -2.08 -50.85 36.96
C SER A 16 -3.55 -50.42 36.75
N PHE A 17 -4.51 -51.10 37.38
CA PHE A 17 -5.93 -50.71 37.31
C PHE A 17 -6.22 -49.38 38.02
N LEU A 18 -5.56 -49.10 39.16
CA LEU A 18 -5.71 -47.84 39.87
C LEU A 18 -5.12 -46.66 39.06
N SER A 19 -3.97 -46.87 38.41
CA SER A 19 -3.31 -45.88 37.55
C SER A 19 -4.10 -45.57 36.27
N MET A 20 -4.67 -46.60 35.64
CA MET A 20 -5.49 -46.46 34.44
C MET A 20 -6.84 -45.76 34.74
N GLY A 21 -7.45 -46.04 35.90
CA GLY A 21 -8.64 -45.34 36.37
C GLY A 21 -8.38 -43.85 36.69
N PHE A 22 -7.22 -43.53 37.26
CA PHE A 22 -6.83 -42.15 37.56
C PHE A 22 -6.58 -41.33 36.29
N SER A 23 -5.99 -41.94 35.26
CA SER A 23 -5.80 -41.32 33.96
C SER A 23 -7.13 -41.02 33.27
N LEU A 24 -8.07 -41.98 33.28
CA LEU A 24 -9.40 -41.78 32.70
C LEU A 24 -10.20 -40.70 33.45
N ALA A 25 -10.11 -40.67 34.78
CA ALA A 25 -10.75 -39.63 35.60
C ALA A 25 -10.20 -38.23 35.30
N LEU A 26 -8.88 -38.10 35.08
CA LEU A 26 -8.27 -36.83 34.68
C LEU A 26 -8.75 -36.36 33.30
N VAL A 27 -8.85 -37.27 32.32
CA VAL A 27 -9.37 -36.95 30.98
C VAL A 27 -10.83 -36.49 31.06
N ILE A 28 -11.66 -37.17 31.85
CA ILE A 28 -13.06 -36.78 32.07
C ILE A 28 -13.15 -35.41 32.75
N CYS A 29 -12.33 -35.13 33.77
CA CYS A 29 -12.28 -33.82 34.42
C CYS A 29 -11.88 -32.71 33.46
N VAL A 30 -10.91 -32.93 32.57
CA VAL A 30 -10.51 -31.95 31.55
C VAL A 30 -11.64 -31.70 30.54
N LEU A 31 -12.32 -32.74 30.08
CA LEU A 31 -13.46 -32.60 29.16
C LEU A 31 -14.63 -31.86 29.80
N LEU A 32 -14.95 -32.15 31.06
CA LEU A 32 -15.98 -31.42 31.83
C LEU A 32 -15.57 -29.96 32.06
N PHE A 33 -14.28 -29.69 32.28
CA PHE A 33 -13.78 -28.32 32.39
C PHE A 33 -13.94 -27.58 31.07
N ILE A 34 -13.57 -28.17 29.93
CA ILE A 34 -13.70 -27.53 28.61
C ILE A 34 -15.18 -27.31 28.24
N PHE A 35 -16.04 -28.30 28.43
CA PHE A 35 -17.47 -28.18 28.13
C PHE A 35 -18.18 -27.22 29.09
N GLY A 36 -17.87 -27.29 30.39
CA GLY A 36 -18.37 -26.36 31.40
C GLY A 36 -17.92 -24.93 31.13
N PHE A 37 -16.65 -24.72 30.75
CA PHE A 37 -16.11 -23.41 30.39
C PHE A 37 -16.75 -22.87 29.11
N LYS A 38 -16.99 -23.73 28.11
CA LYS A 38 -17.72 -23.33 26.90
C LYS A 38 -19.16 -22.92 27.20
N HIS A 39 -19.85 -23.61 28.12
CA HIS A 39 -21.18 -23.22 28.60
C HIS A 39 -21.13 -21.92 29.41
N PHE A 40 -20.11 -21.74 30.25
CA PHE A 40 -19.89 -20.53 31.05
C PHE A 40 -19.58 -19.29 30.20
N LEU A 41 -18.92 -19.45 29.05
CA LEU A 41 -18.72 -18.37 28.08
C LEU A 41 -19.96 -18.09 27.23
N LYS A 42 -20.92 -19.02 27.16
CA LYS A 42 -22.14 -18.88 26.37
C LYS A 42 -23.12 -17.96 27.13
N GLY A 43 -23.08 -16.67 26.80
CA GLY A 43 -23.89 -15.62 27.43
C GLY A 43 -23.10 -14.63 28.28
N ARG A 44 -21.78 -14.80 28.39
CA ARG A 44 -20.88 -13.79 28.97
C ARG A 44 -20.12 -13.13 27.83
N GLU A 45 -20.70 -12.10 27.24
CA GLU A 45 -19.90 -11.14 26.48
C GLU A 45 -18.82 -10.60 27.42
N TYR A 46 -17.57 -10.70 26.98
CA TYR A 46 -16.46 -10.06 27.68
C TYR A 46 -16.65 -8.54 27.58
N GLN A 47 -17.30 -7.93 28.57
CA GLN A 47 -17.12 -6.51 28.83
C GLN A 47 -15.74 -6.35 29.46
N GLY A 48 -14.72 -6.22 28.60
CA GLY A 48 -13.42 -5.74 29.04
C GLY A 48 -13.57 -4.39 29.72
N ASN A 49 -12.57 -4.00 30.53
CA ASN A 49 -12.53 -2.67 31.15
C ASN A 49 -13.00 -1.61 30.17
N ALA A 50 -13.98 -0.81 30.59
CA ALA A 50 -14.37 0.40 29.90
C ALA A 50 -13.15 1.33 29.87
N VAL A 51 -12.30 1.16 28.85
CA VAL A 51 -11.67 2.31 28.23
C VAL A 51 -12.85 3.22 27.92
N GLN A 52 -12.84 4.44 28.43
CA GLN A 52 -13.70 5.50 27.93
C GLN A 52 -13.45 5.59 26.42
N LYS A 53 -14.16 4.76 25.65
CA LYS A 53 -14.61 5.13 24.34
C LYS A 53 -15.55 6.27 24.66
N GLU A 54 -15.02 7.49 24.60
CA GLU A 54 -15.84 8.63 24.20
C GLU A 54 -16.80 8.09 23.15
N ALA A 55 -18.07 8.15 23.49
CA ALA A 55 -19.13 7.74 22.60
C ALA A 55 -18.75 8.29 21.22
N GLU A 56 -18.73 7.41 20.21
CA GLU A 56 -18.94 7.83 18.84
C GLU A 56 -20.31 8.50 18.85
N SER A 57 -20.29 9.79 19.20
CA SER A 57 -21.35 10.72 18.97
C SER A 57 -21.51 10.69 17.47
N SER A 58 -22.58 10.03 17.05
CA SER A 58 -23.20 10.19 15.73
C SER A 58 -23.74 11.61 15.56
N THR A 59 -22.95 12.62 15.94
CA THR A 59 -22.92 13.91 15.29
C THR A 59 -22.24 13.68 13.97
N GLN A 60 -23.01 13.84 12.90
CA GLN A 60 -22.57 14.16 11.54
C GLN A 60 -21.06 14.13 11.36
N ASP A 61 -20.57 13.26 10.46
CA ASP A 61 -19.24 13.36 9.86
C ASP A 61 -19.19 14.70 9.08
N ILE A 62 -19.10 15.80 9.82
CA ILE A 62 -18.79 17.12 9.31
C ILE A 62 -17.38 16.92 8.80
N HIS A 63 -17.21 16.77 7.48
CA HIS A 63 -15.93 16.61 6.82
C HIS A 63 -14.88 17.50 7.47
N LYS A 64 -14.09 16.95 8.40
CA LYS A 64 -13.14 17.74 9.17
C LYS A 64 -12.03 18.12 8.22
N GLU A 65 -12.11 19.35 7.71
CA GLU A 65 -11.09 19.90 6.83
C GLU A 65 -9.84 20.20 7.66
N TYR A 66 -8.81 19.38 7.47
CA TYR A 66 -7.55 19.52 8.20
C TYR A 66 -6.62 20.57 7.60
N LEU A 67 -6.75 20.85 6.30
CA LEU A 67 -5.84 21.74 5.61
C LEU A 67 -6.39 23.15 5.61
N ASP A 68 -5.51 24.13 5.85
CA ASP A 68 -5.74 25.49 5.39
C ASP A 68 -5.57 25.52 3.87
N THR A 69 -6.69 25.47 3.15
CA THR A 69 -6.74 25.15 1.73
C THR A 69 -6.30 26.33 0.86
N ASP A 70 -5.38 26.04 -0.06
CA ASP A 70 -4.97 26.96 -1.12
C ASP A 70 -6.08 27.07 -2.17
N LYS A 71 -6.79 28.20 -2.19
CA LYS A 71 -7.90 28.45 -3.11
C LYS A 71 -7.48 28.61 -4.56
N THR A 72 -6.18 28.82 -4.82
CA THR A 72 -5.65 28.95 -6.18
C THR A 72 -5.32 27.59 -6.81
N PHE A 73 -5.22 26.55 -5.98
CA PHE A 73 -4.97 25.20 -6.45
C PHE A 73 -6.19 24.62 -7.16
N GLN A 74 -5.98 24.18 -8.39
CA GLN A 74 -6.96 23.41 -9.15
C GLN A 74 -6.70 21.92 -8.94
N SER A 75 -7.77 21.15 -8.71
CA SER A 75 -7.65 19.69 -8.62
C SER A 75 -7.06 19.12 -9.90
N GLY A 76 -6.12 18.19 -9.78
CA GLY A 76 -5.42 17.67 -10.94
C GLY A 76 -4.48 16.52 -10.60
N TYR A 77 -3.71 16.11 -11.59
CA TYR A 77 -2.75 15.01 -11.44
C TYR A 77 -1.41 15.51 -10.91
N ILE A 78 -0.78 14.70 -10.08
CA ILE A 78 0.57 14.89 -9.58
C ILE A 78 1.39 13.66 -9.92
N MET A 79 2.64 13.88 -10.34
CA MET A 79 3.62 12.84 -10.57
C MET A 79 4.61 12.81 -9.41
N ILE A 80 4.92 11.62 -8.92
CA ILE A 80 5.99 11.40 -7.95
C ILE A 80 7.32 11.32 -8.69
N LYS A 81 8.32 12.06 -8.22
CA LYS A 81 9.68 12.07 -8.76
C LYS A 81 10.72 11.98 -7.65
N ASP A 82 11.93 11.59 -8.03
CA ASP A 82 13.12 11.60 -7.17
C ASP A 82 12.90 10.98 -5.77
N VAL A 83 12.20 9.85 -5.68
CA VAL A 83 11.88 9.18 -4.41
C VAL A 83 13.19 8.83 -3.67
N PRO A 84 13.43 9.36 -2.46
CA PRO A 84 14.63 9.08 -1.69
C PRO A 84 14.61 7.66 -1.12
N GLU A 85 15.76 7.14 -0.69
CA GLU A 85 15.89 5.80 -0.08
C GLU A 85 14.92 5.56 1.09
N LYS A 86 14.63 6.60 1.87
CA LYS A 86 13.69 6.52 3.00
C LYS A 86 12.24 6.35 2.56
N GLY A 87 11.93 6.59 1.29
CA GLY A 87 10.63 6.50 0.66
C GLY A 87 9.74 7.72 0.91
N ILE A 88 8.66 7.78 0.12
CA ILE A 88 7.58 8.77 0.26
C ILE A 88 6.29 7.99 0.46
N TYR A 89 5.45 8.45 1.38
CA TYR A 89 4.27 7.72 1.80
C TYR A 89 3.08 8.66 1.89
N THR A 90 1.90 8.10 1.68
CA THR A 90 0.65 8.76 2.02
C THR A 90 0.22 8.38 3.44
N SER A 91 -0.58 9.24 4.06
CA SER A 91 -1.10 9.04 5.41
C SER A 91 -2.59 9.28 5.48
N LYS A 92 -3.27 8.75 6.51
CA LYS A 92 -4.71 9.01 6.68
C LYS A 92 -4.96 10.43 7.18
N LEU A 93 -4.01 10.97 7.93
CA LEU A 93 -4.03 12.34 8.44
C LEU A 93 -2.73 13.07 8.04
N PRO A 94 -2.76 14.38 7.80
CA PRO A 94 -1.54 15.14 7.59
C PRO A 94 -0.65 15.07 8.85
N GLY A 95 0.67 15.05 8.66
CA GLY A 95 1.65 14.95 9.76
C GLY A 95 1.83 13.56 10.38
N GLU A 96 0.96 12.59 10.07
CA GLU A 96 1.08 11.23 10.58
C GLU A 96 2.39 10.58 10.10
N LYS A 97 3.12 9.94 11.04
CA LYS A 97 4.35 9.21 10.70
C LYS A 97 4.02 7.96 9.90
N LYS A 98 4.98 7.52 9.07
CA LYS A 98 4.84 6.27 8.31
C LYS A 98 4.47 5.11 9.24
N LYS A 99 3.49 4.31 8.82
CA LYS A 99 3.11 3.09 9.53
C LYS A 99 4.02 1.92 9.15
N LYS A 100 4.16 0.95 10.05
CA LYS A 100 4.84 -0.31 9.74
C LYS A 100 4.11 -1.01 8.59
N GLY A 101 4.84 -1.39 7.55
CA GLY A 101 4.25 -1.98 6.33
C GLY A 101 3.69 -0.97 5.32
N ALA A 102 3.85 0.34 5.54
CA ALA A 102 3.51 1.32 4.50
C ALA A 102 4.37 1.09 3.25
N VAL A 103 3.73 0.98 2.09
CA VAL A 103 4.40 0.84 0.81
C VAL A 103 4.84 2.23 0.34
N SER A 104 6.11 2.37 -0.01
CA SER A 104 6.61 3.61 -0.59
C SER A 104 6.00 3.84 -1.96
N LEU A 105 5.64 5.09 -2.24
CA LEU A 105 5.33 5.54 -3.58
C LEU A 105 6.55 5.35 -4.48
N LYS A 106 6.30 5.16 -5.77
CA LYS A 106 7.32 4.93 -6.78
C LYS A 106 7.53 6.16 -7.64
N ASN A 107 8.75 6.32 -8.14
CA ASN A 107 9.06 7.26 -9.19
C ASN A 107 8.13 7.05 -10.40
N GLY A 108 7.64 8.15 -10.97
CA GLY A 108 6.70 8.11 -12.08
C GLY A 108 5.28 7.71 -11.70
N GLN A 109 4.98 7.53 -10.41
CA GLN A 109 3.60 7.23 -10.01
C GLN A 109 2.74 8.49 -10.14
N ILE A 110 1.58 8.36 -10.81
CA ILE A 110 0.60 9.43 -10.94
C ILE A 110 -0.51 9.27 -9.91
N LEU A 111 -0.85 10.35 -9.23
CA LEU A 111 -1.93 10.43 -8.26
C LEU A 111 -2.86 11.60 -8.62
N TRP A 112 -4.13 11.52 -8.23
CA TRP A 112 -5.07 12.64 -8.35
C TRP A 112 -5.18 13.38 -7.02
N ALA A 113 -4.84 14.66 -7.01
CA ALA A 113 -5.00 15.56 -5.88
C ALA A 113 -6.30 16.36 -6.01
N SER A 114 -7.16 16.25 -4.99
CA SER A 114 -8.41 16.99 -4.89
C SER A 114 -8.23 18.40 -4.32
N LYS A 115 -7.30 18.56 -3.37
CA LYS A 115 -6.99 19.84 -2.72
C LYS A 115 -5.50 19.92 -2.43
N LYS A 116 -5.00 21.14 -2.26
CA LYS A 116 -3.68 21.45 -1.71
C LYS A 116 -3.88 22.45 -0.57
N GLY A 117 -3.07 22.34 0.47
CA GLY A 117 -3.15 23.28 1.58
C GLY A 117 -2.07 23.03 2.61
N SER A 118 -2.05 23.87 3.64
CA SER A 118 -1.06 23.80 4.71
C SER A 118 -1.61 23.14 5.97
N TYR A 119 -0.74 22.43 6.68
CA TYR A 119 -1.00 21.89 8.00
C TYR A 119 0.31 21.89 8.79
N GLU A 120 0.33 22.54 9.96
CA GLU A 120 1.51 22.69 10.81
C GLU A 120 2.74 23.22 10.04
N GLY A 121 2.54 24.24 9.19
CA GLY A 121 3.61 24.87 8.41
C GLY A 121 4.17 24.01 7.27
N LYS A 122 3.52 22.90 6.92
CA LYS A 122 3.89 22.03 5.79
C LYS A 122 2.75 21.96 4.80
N THR A 123 3.09 21.91 3.51
CA THR A 123 2.11 21.77 2.44
C THR A 123 1.78 20.30 2.20
N TYR A 124 0.51 20.01 1.93
CA TYR A 124 -0.01 18.68 1.63
C TYR A 124 -0.97 18.73 0.45
N TYR A 125 -0.99 17.64 -0.31
CA TYR A 125 -2.10 17.30 -1.19
C TYR A 125 -3.07 16.38 -0.44
N HIS A 126 -4.37 16.65 -0.59
CA HIS A 126 -5.42 15.71 -0.23
C HIS A 126 -5.82 14.94 -1.50
N LEU A 127 -5.54 13.65 -1.51
CA LEU A 127 -5.72 12.77 -2.66
C LEU A 127 -7.18 12.30 -2.79
N ARG A 128 -7.57 11.90 -4.01
CA ARG A 128 -8.93 11.41 -4.29
C ARG A 128 -9.38 10.24 -3.39
N ASN A 129 -8.43 9.44 -2.92
CA ASN A 129 -8.68 8.29 -2.05
C ASN A 129 -8.76 8.67 -0.55
N GLY A 130 -8.83 9.95 -0.21
CA GLY A 130 -8.94 10.45 1.17
C GLY A 130 -7.61 10.49 1.93
N MET A 131 -6.50 10.13 1.28
CA MET A 131 -5.18 10.13 1.91
C MET A 131 -4.49 11.48 1.72
N TYR A 132 -3.54 11.79 2.59
CA TYR A 132 -2.70 12.98 2.51
C TYR A 132 -1.31 12.60 2.03
N LEU A 133 -0.76 13.44 1.16
CA LEU A 133 0.63 13.36 0.70
C LEU A 133 1.30 14.68 1.04
N LYS A 134 2.44 14.64 1.73
CA LYS A 134 3.25 15.85 1.95
C LYS A 134 3.77 16.36 0.60
N ALA A 135 3.39 17.58 0.24
CA ALA A 135 3.87 18.22 -0.97
C ALA A 135 5.34 18.64 -0.79
N SER A 136 6.16 18.37 -1.79
CA SER A 136 7.56 18.78 -1.82
C SER A 136 7.98 18.95 -3.27
N GLU A 137 8.50 20.13 -3.63
CA GLU A 137 8.95 20.43 -4.99
C GLU A 137 10.04 19.48 -5.48
N ASN A 138 10.83 18.92 -4.56
CA ASN A 138 11.83 17.92 -4.90
C ASN A 138 11.19 16.62 -5.39
N TYR A 139 10.05 16.23 -4.81
CA TYR A 139 9.51 14.88 -4.94
C TYR A 139 8.15 14.75 -5.62
N THR A 140 7.48 15.87 -5.86
CA THR A 140 6.17 15.92 -6.49
C THR A 140 6.20 16.97 -7.59
N GLU A 141 5.67 16.62 -8.75
CA GLU A 141 5.47 17.51 -9.88
C GLU A 141 3.98 17.60 -10.17
N GLU A 142 3.43 18.82 -10.23
CA GLU A 142 2.03 19.01 -10.63
C GLU A 142 1.92 18.97 -12.16
N LEU A 143 1.00 18.17 -12.67
CA LEU A 143 0.79 18.00 -14.10
C LEU A 143 -0.28 18.96 -14.60
N THR A 144 -0.08 19.50 -15.80
CA THR A 144 -1.11 20.24 -16.55
C THR A 144 -2.20 19.26 -16.99
N SER A 145 -1.82 18.08 -17.48
CA SER A 145 -2.77 17.04 -17.86
C SER A 145 -2.16 15.64 -17.75
N TYR A 146 -3.05 14.66 -17.58
CA TYR A 146 -2.78 13.25 -17.84
C TYR A 146 -3.94 12.70 -18.65
N GLU A 147 -3.62 12.19 -19.82
CA GLU A 147 -4.54 11.55 -20.74
C GLU A 147 -4.30 10.05 -20.68
N LYS A 148 -5.36 9.29 -20.37
CA LYS A 148 -5.30 7.84 -20.41
C LYS A 148 -5.47 7.42 -21.86
N LEU A 149 -4.51 6.64 -22.36
CA LEU A 149 -4.45 6.17 -23.73
C LEU A 149 -4.29 4.66 -23.75
N GLY A 150 -4.57 4.04 -24.89
CA GLY A 150 -4.16 2.66 -25.19
C GLY A 150 -3.34 2.61 -26.48
N GLY A 151 -2.69 1.47 -26.73
CA GLY A 151 -1.94 1.23 -27.96
C GLY A 151 -0.42 1.32 -27.76
N TYR A 152 0.28 1.84 -28.75
CA TYR A 152 1.75 1.91 -28.73
C TYR A 152 2.28 3.12 -29.49
N VAL A 153 3.52 3.46 -29.17
CA VAL A 153 4.32 4.42 -29.93
C VAL A 153 5.40 3.66 -30.69
N ALA A 154 5.54 3.91 -31.99
CA ALA A 154 6.63 3.34 -32.79
C ALA A 154 7.81 4.30 -32.84
N ILE A 155 9.01 3.78 -32.58
CA ILE A 155 10.25 4.57 -32.64
C ILE A 155 10.72 4.66 -34.09
N THR A 156 10.78 5.88 -34.64
CA THR A 156 11.21 6.14 -36.02
C THR A 156 12.59 6.79 -36.10
N TYR A 157 13.11 7.27 -34.97
CA TYR A 157 14.39 7.96 -34.91
C TYR A 157 15.59 7.02 -34.92
N ILE A 158 16.49 7.29 -35.86
CA ILE A 158 17.75 6.56 -36.04
C ILE A 158 18.83 7.26 -35.22
N SER A 159 19.13 6.72 -34.04
CA SER A 159 20.26 7.13 -33.19
C SER A 159 20.98 5.92 -32.64
N SER A 160 22.31 6.01 -32.56
CA SER A 160 23.16 4.99 -31.92
C SER A 160 22.89 4.84 -30.42
N THR A 161 22.34 5.87 -29.77
CA THR A 161 22.03 5.86 -28.33
C THR A 161 20.57 5.49 -28.03
N GLY A 162 19.75 5.35 -29.08
CA GLY A 162 18.31 5.08 -28.98
C GLY A 162 17.51 6.22 -28.35
N VAL A 163 16.21 5.99 -28.18
CA VAL A 163 15.31 6.82 -27.40
C VAL A 163 15.30 6.34 -25.95
N ARG A 164 15.46 7.26 -25.01
CA ARG A 164 15.58 6.94 -23.58
C ARG A 164 14.21 6.80 -22.91
N LEU A 165 14.04 5.71 -22.18
CA LEU A 165 12.96 5.50 -21.22
C LEU A 165 13.44 5.84 -19.82
N ARG A 166 12.63 6.61 -19.08
CA ARG A 166 12.99 7.20 -17.80
C ARG A 166 12.04 6.80 -16.69
N ALA A 167 12.48 6.92 -15.45
CA ALA A 167 11.64 6.63 -14.29
C ALA A 167 10.56 7.72 -14.04
N TRP A 168 10.76 8.95 -14.52
CA TRP A 168 9.77 10.04 -14.51
C TRP A 168 10.01 11.03 -15.66
N ALA A 169 9.05 11.91 -15.94
CA ALA A 169 9.01 12.78 -17.12
C ALA A 169 9.95 14.01 -17.04
N ASP A 170 11.25 13.83 -16.79
CA ASP A 170 12.23 14.93 -16.82
C ASP A 170 13.39 14.56 -17.76
N PHE A 171 13.54 15.31 -18.86
CA PHE A 171 14.57 15.09 -19.88
C PHE A 171 15.98 15.44 -19.38
N SER A 172 16.07 16.36 -18.42
CA SER A 172 17.33 16.87 -17.88
C SER A 172 17.85 16.05 -16.71
N ALA A 173 16.97 15.29 -16.05
CA ALA A 173 17.34 14.44 -14.92
C ALA A 173 18.19 13.22 -15.33
N ASP A 174 18.99 12.74 -14.38
CA ASP A 174 19.74 11.48 -14.49
C ASP A 174 18.88 10.31 -14.01
N ASN A 175 17.83 9.99 -14.78
CA ASN A 175 16.80 9.02 -14.40
C ASN A 175 16.48 8.02 -15.53
N VAL A 176 17.45 7.82 -16.43
CA VAL A 176 17.34 6.89 -17.56
C VAL A 176 17.38 5.46 -17.03
N VAL A 177 16.40 4.65 -17.43
CA VAL A 177 16.28 3.26 -17.02
C VAL A 177 16.71 2.32 -18.15
N LYS A 178 16.32 2.62 -19.39
CA LYS A 178 16.71 1.83 -20.58
C LYS A 178 16.59 2.68 -21.86
N SER A 179 17.07 2.14 -22.98
CA SER A 179 16.87 2.71 -24.31
C SER A 179 16.06 1.77 -25.21
N VAL A 180 15.33 2.35 -26.16
CA VAL A 180 14.61 1.67 -27.25
C VAL A 180 15.08 2.22 -28.59
N TYR A 181 14.95 1.43 -29.66
CA TYR A 181 15.58 1.71 -30.94
C TYR A 181 14.56 1.75 -32.08
N VAL A 182 15.00 2.25 -33.24
CA VAL A 182 14.18 2.33 -34.44
C VAL A 182 13.53 0.97 -34.75
N GLY A 183 12.23 1.01 -35.06
CA GLY A 183 11.42 -0.19 -35.31
C GLY A 183 10.76 -0.77 -34.06
N ASP A 184 11.21 -0.39 -32.86
CA ASP A 184 10.56 -0.83 -31.62
C ASP A 184 9.16 -0.23 -31.50
N LYS A 185 8.25 -1.04 -30.96
CA LYS A 185 6.90 -0.63 -30.58
C LYS A 185 6.81 -0.63 -29.07
N VAL A 186 6.60 0.53 -28.49
CA VAL A 186 6.53 0.72 -27.04
C VAL A 186 5.06 0.82 -26.64
N PRO A 187 4.48 -0.17 -25.93
CA PRO A 187 3.11 -0.08 -25.44
C PRO A 187 2.97 1.03 -24.41
N ILE A 188 1.90 1.82 -24.52
CA ILE A 188 1.65 2.99 -23.66
C ILE A 188 0.26 2.95 -23.04
N LYS A 189 0.16 3.55 -21.86
CA LYS A 189 -1.10 3.68 -21.08
C LYS A 189 -1.58 5.12 -20.94
N GLY A 190 -0.83 6.07 -21.47
CA GLY A 190 -1.19 7.47 -21.39
C GLY A 190 -0.08 8.44 -21.76
N LYS A 191 -0.42 9.71 -21.68
CA LYS A 191 0.45 10.85 -21.94
C LYS A 191 0.30 11.87 -20.81
N VAL A 192 1.41 12.45 -20.39
CA VAL A 192 1.42 13.55 -19.41
C VAL A 192 1.94 14.82 -20.04
N THR A 193 1.45 15.95 -19.53
CA THR A 193 1.97 17.27 -19.84
C THR A 193 2.30 17.98 -18.53
N LEU A 194 3.53 18.48 -18.42
CA LEU A 194 4.03 19.27 -17.31
C LEU A 194 3.61 20.74 -17.41
N LYS A 195 3.83 21.51 -16.34
CA LYS A 195 3.53 22.95 -16.31
C LYS A 195 4.39 23.78 -17.27
N ASN A 196 5.61 23.35 -17.54
CA ASN A 196 6.49 24.00 -18.50
C ASN A 196 6.13 23.69 -19.97
N GLY A 197 5.09 22.87 -20.22
CA GLY A 197 4.66 22.47 -21.56
C GLY A 197 5.30 21.17 -22.07
N ASP A 198 6.30 20.63 -21.37
CA ASP A 198 6.91 19.36 -21.74
C ASP A 198 5.88 18.23 -21.65
N SER A 199 5.96 17.28 -22.58
CA SER A 199 5.10 16.11 -22.56
C SER A 199 5.88 14.81 -22.75
N ALA A 200 5.33 13.73 -22.21
CA ALA A 200 5.92 12.41 -22.28
C ALA A 200 4.84 11.33 -22.34
N TYR A 201 5.08 10.28 -23.12
CA TYR A 201 4.25 9.08 -23.08
C TYR A 201 4.66 8.20 -21.91
N ILE A 202 3.68 7.53 -21.30
CA ILE A 202 3.89 6.59 -20.21
C ILE A 202 3.65 5.19 -20.74
N THR A 203 4.67 4.36 -20.65
CA THR A 203 4.60 2.94 -20.97
C THR A 203 3.66 2.19 -20.03
N GLU A 204 3.17 1.03 -20.44
CA GLU A 204 2.42 0.13 -19.55
C GLU A 204 3.20 -0.20 -18.25
N GLU A 205 4.52 -0.40 -18.39
CA GLU A 205 5.47 -0.62 -17.29
C GLU A 205 5.65 0.59 -16.36
N GLY A 206 5.15 1.77 -16.73
CA GLY A 206 5.26 3.00 -15.93
C GLY A 206 6.55 3.80 -16.16
N LEU A 207 7.35 3.45 -17.16
CA LEU A 207 8.45 4.27 -17.64
C LEU A 207 7.97 5.37 -18.59
N TYR A 208 8.72 6.45 -18.67
CA TYR A 208 8.40 7.65 -19.43
C TYR A 208 9.28 7.77 -20.67
N LEU A 209 8.62 7.92 -21.81
CA LEU A 209 9.25 8.20 -23.09
C LEU A 209 9.31 9.72 -23.27
N THR A 210 10.47 10.29 -22.97
CA THR A 210 10.73 11.72 -23.02
C THR A 210 11.59 12.01 -24.27
N THR A 211 11.04 11.91 -25.47
CA THR A 211 11.74 12.36 -26.68
C THR A 211 10.84 13.30 -27.47
N ASP A 212 11.43 14.02 -28.42
CA ASP A 212 10.67 14.88 -29.31
C ASP A 212 9.65 14.03 -30.09
N ILE A 213 8.39 14.48 -30.14
CA ILE A 213 7.29 13.76 -30.76
C ILE A 213 7.55 13.52 -32.25
N GLN A 214 8.34 14.36 -32.92
CA GLN A 214 8.72 14.16 -34.33
C GLN A 214 9.50 12.87 -34.60
N TYR A 215 10.05 12.24 -33.55
CA TYR A 215 10.81 10.99 -33.60
C TYR A 215 9.96 9.75 -33.38
N LEU A 216 8.64 9.92 -33.33
CA LEU A 216 7.67 8.94 -32.92
C LEU A 216 6.47 8.97 -33.86
N ASN A 217 5.95 7.79 -34.19
CA ASN A 217 4.61 7.68 -34.74
C ASN A 217 3.66 7.21 -33.62
N ASP A 218 2.67 8.04 -33.33
CA ASP A 218 1.63 7.77 -32.35
C ASP A 218 0.54 6.89 -32.98
N TYR A 219 0.34 5.68 -32.44
CA TYR A 219 -0.71 4.74 -32.83
C TYR A 219 -1.67 4.48 -31.66
N THR A 220 -1.97 5.52 -30.90
CA THR A 220 -2.89 5.44 -29.78
C THR A 220 -4.34 5.45 -30.21
N THR A 221 -5.18 4.87 -29.36
CA THR A 221 -6.63 4.85 -29.52
C THR A 221 -7.26 5.48 -28.28
N GLU A 222 -8.25 6.35 -28.50
CA GLU A 222 -9.12 6.91 -27.45
C GLU A 222 -9.97 5.83 -26.75
#